data_AF-A0A956Q399-F1
#
_entry.id   AF-A0A956Q399-F1
#
_cell.length_a   1.000
_cell.length_b   1.000
_cell.length_c   1.000
_cell.angle_alpha   90.00
_cell.angle_beta   90.00
_cell.angle_gamma   90.00
#
_symmetry.space_group_name_H-M   'P 1'
#
loop_
_entity.id
_entity.type
_entity.pdbx_description
1 polymer ?
#
loop_
_entity_poly.entity_id
_entity_poly.type
_entity_poly.pdbx_seq_one_letter_code
_entity_poly.pdbx_strand_id
1 'polypeptide(L)' 'QQVGQVAANIRGYRKPEPYKGKGIKYEGEYIRRKAGKTGK' A
#
# COMPACT_ATOMS: atom_id res chain seq x y z
N GLN A 1 13.16 -7.66 17.72
CA GLN A 1 11.90 -8.15 17.12
C GLN A 1 12.11 -8.23 15.60
N GLN A 2 12.19 -9.43 15.00
CA GLN A 2 12.60 -9.60 13.58
C GLN A 2 11.41 -9.53 12.60
N VAL A 3 10.23 -9.98 13.03
CA VAL A 3 9.02 -10.11 12.19
C VAL A 3 8.54 -8.75 11.65
N GLY A 4 8.58 -7.70 12.48
CA GLY A 4 8.20 -6.34 12.06
C GLY A 4 9.13 -5.76 10.99
N GLN A 5 10.44 -6.00 11.12
CA GLN A 5 11.42 -5.54 10.12
C GLN A 5 11.25 -6.26 8.78
N VAL A 6 11.00 -7.58 8.82
CA VAL A 6 10.73 -8.37 7.62
C VAL A 6 9.46 -7.89 6.93
N ALA A 7 8.38 -7.67 7.70
CA ALA A 7 7.12 -7.17 7.15
C ALA A 7 7.27 -5.76 6.53
N ALA A 8 8.07 -4.89 7.16
CA ALA A 8 8.39 -3.57 6.62
C ALA A 8 9.20 -3.65 5.31
N ASN A 9 10.19 -4.56 5.23
CA ASN A 9 10.98 -4.78 4.03
C ASN A 9 10.10 -5.27 2.86
N ILE A 10 9.17 -6.21 3.13
CA ILE A 10 8.24 -6.74 2.13
C ILE A 10 7.29 -5.63 1.64
N ARG A 11 6.72 -4.80 2.53
CA ARG A 11 5.89 -3.64 2.13
C ARG A 11 6.66 -2.61 1.31
N GLY A 12 7.96 -2.46 1.55
CA GLY A 12 8.84 -1.56 0.81
C GLY A 12 9.00 -1.92 -0.67
N TYR A 13 8.97 -3.21 -1.01
CA TYR A 13 9.13 -3.69 -2.39
C TYR A 13 8.01 -3.23 -3.31
N ARG A 14 6.76 -3.20 -2.82
CA ARG A 14 5.61 -2.73 -3.59
C ARG A 14 4.60 -2.03 -2.68
N LYS A 15 4.80 -0.74 -2.47
CA LYS A 15 3.90 0.08 -1.65
C LYS A 15 2.50 0.14 -2.27
N PRO A 16 1.44 0.20 -1.44
CA PRO A 16 0.08 0.29 -1.94
C PRO A 16 -0.16 1.66 -2.60
N GLU A 17 -0.61 1.63 -3.84
CA GLU A 17 -0.84 2.85 -4.63
C GLU A 17 -2.06 3.64 -4.13
N PRO A 18 -2.01 4.98 -4.11
CA PRO A 18 -3.09 5.82 -3.61
C PRO A 18 -4.31 5.88 -4.54
N TYR A 19 -4.28 5.31 -5.74
CA TYR A 19 -5.42 5.37 -6.66
C TYR A 19 -6.19 4.04 -6.68
N LYS A 20 -5.51 2.97 -7.07
CA LYS A 20 -6.10 1.64 -7.23
C LYS A 20 -5.89 0.75 -6.01
N GLY A 21 -5.15 1.21 -4.99
CA GLY A 21 -4.84 0.42 -3.79
C GLY A 21 -4.00 -0.83 -4.07
N LYS A 22 -3.36 -0.91 -5.25
CA LYS A 22 -2.56 -2.07 -5.66
C LYS A 22 -1.22 -2.04 -4.94
N GLY A 23 -0.82 -3.16 -4.35
CA GLY A 23 0.45 -3.31 -3.65
C GLY A 23 0.30 -4.15 -2.39
N ILE A 24 1.38 -4.22 -1.61
CA ILE A 24 1.47 -4.96 -0.36
C ILE A 24 1.00 -4.03 0.76
N LYS A 25 0.01 -4.47 1.52
CA LYS A 25 -0.58 -3.74 2.64
C LYS A 25 -0.73 -4.66 3.84
N TYR A 26 -0.86 -4.09 5.02
CA TYR A 26 -1.21 -4.86 6.20
C TYR A 26 -2.71 -5.21 6.19
N GLU A 27 -3.04 -6.27 6.92
CA GLU A 27 -4.44 -6.63 7.16
C GLU A 27 -5.11 -5.51 7.97
N GLY A 28 -6.27 -5.04 7.48
CA GLY A 28 -6.98 -3.89 8.07
C GLY A 28 -6.41 -2.50 7.74
N GLU A 29 -5.33 -2.37 6.94
CA GLU A 29 -4.76 -1.06 6.61
C GLU A 29 -5.70 -0.22 5.73
N TYR A 30 -6.09 0.96 6.22
CA TYR A 30 -6.90 1.92 5.46
C TYR A 30 -6.02 2.81 4.57
N ILE A 31 -5.95 2.49 3.27
CA ILE A 31 -5.22 3.28 2.28
C ILE A 31 -6.10 4.44 1.81
N ARG A 32 -5.65 5.68 2.04
CA ARG A 32 -6.33 6.88 1.52
C ARG A 32 -6.30 6.87 0.00
N ARG A 33 -7.48 6.70 -0.61
CA ARG A 33 -7.63 6.74 -2.06
C ARG A 33 -7.76 8.19 -2.56
N LYS A 34 -6.99 8.56 -3.56
CA LYS A 34 -7.12 9.82 -4.31
C LYS A 34 -7.98 9.57 -5.54
N ALA A 35 -8.81 10.54 -5.90
CA ALA A 35 -9.50 10.53 -7.18
C ALA A 35 -8.45 10.51 -8.30
N GLY A 36 -8.56 9.51 -9.18
CA GLY A 36 -7.81 9.54 -10.43
C GLY A 36 -8.28 10.72 -11.28
N LYS A 37 -7.37 11.35 -12.01
CA LYS A 37 -7.77 12.23 -13.12
C LYS A 37 -8.12 11.35 -14.30
N THR A 38 -9.35 10.85 -14.33
CA THR A 38 -9.93 10.34 -15.58
C THR A 38 -10.79 11.46 -16.13
N GLY A 39 -10.18 12.29 -16.98
CA GLY A 39 -10.96 13.09 -17.93
C GLY A 39 -11.78 12.13 -18.76
N LYS A 40 -13.07 12.44 -18.90
CA LYS A 40 -13.99 11.69 -19.75
C LYS A 40 -13.62 11.88 -21.22
#